data_AF-A0A7J9GYZ1-F1
#
_entry.id   AF-A0A7J9GYZ1-F1
#
_cell.length_a   1.000
_cell.length_b   1.000
_cell.length_c   1.000
_cell.angle_alpha   90.00
_cell.angle_beta   90.00
_cell.angle_gamma   90.00
#
_symmetry.space_group_name_H-M   'P 1'
#
loop_
_entity.id
_entity.type
_entity.pdbx_description
1 polymer ?
#
loop_
_entity_poly.entity_id
_entity_poly.type
_entity_poly.pdbx_seq_one_letter_code
_entity_poly.pdbx_strand_id
1 'polypeptide(L)' 'DDKSQIEVTGDGVDAVKLTSLLRKGVGYAELVSVSAADKKDDKKDETKVLPPFYYYQCQPVPPCGYVENYGPSCSIL' A
#
# COMPACT_ATOMS: atom_id res chain seq x y z
N ASP A 1 8.35 18.05 9.57
CA ASP A 1 7.57 16.85 9.21
C ASP A 1 7.98 15.59 10.00
N ASP A 2 8.31 15.72 11.29
CA ASP A 2 8.93 14.60 12.04
C ASP A 2 7.93 13.80 12.90
N LYS A 3 6.62 13.93 12.64
CA LYS A 3 5.55 13.31 13.46
C LYS A 3 4.67 12.33 12.67
N SER A 4 5.18 11.83 11.55
CA SER A 4 4.43 10.93 10.65
C SER A 4 4.57 9.44 11.01
N GLN A 5 5.35 9.11 12.06
CA GLN A 5 5.50 7.74 12.55
C GLN A 5 4.71 7.56 13.85
N ILE A 6 4.15 6.36 14.01
CA ILE A 6 3.43 5.95 15.21
C ILE A 6 4.07 4.68 15.77
N GLU A 7 4.29 4.66 17.07
CA GLU A 7 4.74 3.47 17.80
C GLU A 7 3.56 2.94 18.63
N VAL A 8 3.33 1.63 18.58
CA VAL A 8 2.20 0.98 19.26
C VAL A 8 2.73 -0.17 20.09
N THR A 9 2.42 -0.16 21.38
CA THR A 9 2.75 -1.23 22.33
C THR A 9 1.48 -1.81 22.95
N GLY A 10 1.43 -3.13 23.13
CA GLY A 10 0.29 -3.82 23.72
C GLY A 10 0.28 -5.31 23.42
N ASP A 11 -0.42 -6.07 24.26
CA ASP A 11 -0.59 -7.51 24.06
C ASP A 11 -1.60 -7.82 22.95
N GLY A 12 -1.32 -8.87 22.16
CA GLY A 12 -2.21 -9.33 21.10
C GLY A 12 -2.34 -8.38 19.90
N VAL A 13 -1.41 -7.44 19.73
CA VAL A 13 -1.39 -6.53 18.58
C VAL A 13 -0.95 -7.27 17.32
N ASP A 14 -1.85 -7.40 16.36
CA ASP A 14 -1.55 -7.84 15.00
C ASP A 14 -1.14 -6.64 14.15
N ALA A 15 0.16 -6.51 13.89
CA ALA A 15 0.72 -5.40 13.12
C ALA A 15 0.14 -5.32 11.68
N VAL A 16 -0.11 -6.46 11.04
CA VAL A 16 -0.62 -6.49 9.64
C VAL A 16 -2.06 -6.00 9.60
N LYS A 17 -2.90 -6.51 10.52
CA LYS A 17 -4.28 -6.08 10.62
C LYS A 17 -4.38 -4.59 10.97
N LEU A 18 -3.54 -4.11 11.89
CA LEU A 18 -3.48 -2.70 12.26
C LEU A 18 -3.11 -1.80 11.07
N THR A 19 -2.02 -2.10 10.35
CA THR A 19 -1.61 -1.32 9.17
C THR A 19 -2.68 -1.35 8.08
N SER A 20 -3.39 -2.47 7.91
CA SER A 20 -4.50 -2.58 6.96
C SER A 20 -5.68 -1.67 7.30
N LEU A 21 -5.99 -1.51 8.59
CA LEU A 21 -7.05 -0.61 9.04
C LEU A 21 -6.65 0.86 8.87
N LEU A 22 -5.39 1.21 9.16
CA LEU A 22 -4.87 2.57 8.93
C LEU A 22 -4.93 2.95 7.44
N ARG A 23 -4.56 2.03 6.55
CA ARG A 23 -4.67 2.20 5.10
C ARG A 23 -6.10 2.50 4.63
N LYS A 24 -7.09 1.95 5.33
CA LYS A 24 -8.52 2.14 5.01
C LYS A 24 -9.12 3.40 5.64
N GLY A 25 -8.77 3.68 6.90
CA GLY A 25 -9.43 4.71 7.70
C GLY A 25 -8.71 6.06 7.78
N VAL A 26 -7.38 6.07 7.61
CA VAL A 26 -6.56 7.28 7.75
C VAL A 26 -5.97 7.68 6.40
N GLY A 27 -5.42 6.72 5.66
CA GLY A 27 -4.76 6.97 4.38
C GLY A 27 -3.49 6.14 4.26
N TYR A 28 -2.56 6.53 3.39
CA TYR A 28 -1.31 5.78 3.20
C TYR A 28 -0.57 5.54 4.51
N ALA A 29 -0.23 4.28 4.76
CA ALA A 29 0.52 3.85 5.94
C ALA A 29 1.45 2.70 5.59
N GLU A 30 2.63 2.72 6.17
CA GLU A 30 3.69 1.73 5.98
C GLU A 30 4.11 1.16 7.32
N LEU A 31 4.30 -0.16 7.37
CA LEU A 31 4.80 -0.85 8.55
C LEU A 31 6.33 -0.77 8.50
N VAL A 32 6.93 0.00 9.41
CA VAL A 32 8.37 0.29 9.43
C VAL A 32 9.15 -0.77 10.22
N SER A 33 8.71 -1.11 11.43
CA SER A 33 9.35 -2.10 12.29
C SER A 33 8.35 -2.79 13.21
N VAL A 34 8.65 -4.03 13.59
CA VAL A 34 7.92 -4.80 14.60
C VAL A 34 8.93 -5.50 15.50
N SER A 35 8.84 -5.24 16.80
CA SER A 35 9.71 -5.82 17.82
C SER A 35 8.89 -6.32 19.01
N ALA A 36 9.47 -7.21 19.81
CA ALA A 36 8.89 -7.60 21.09
C ALA A 36 9.07 -6.44 22.09
N ALA A 37 8.03 -6.12 22.86
CA ALA A 37 7.99 -4.97 23.77
C ALA A 37 9.13 -4.96 24.82
N ASP A 38 9.64 -6.13 25.23
CA ASP A 38 10.70 -6.26 26.24
C ASP A 38 12.12 -6.09 25.70
N LYS A 39 12.30 -5.99 24.37
CA LYS A 39 13.63 -5.75 23.79
C LYS A 39 13.80 -4.24 23.58
N LYS A 40 14.52 -3.58 24.49
CA LYS A 40 15.11 -2.25 24.26
C LYS A 40 16.06 -2.37 23.06
N ASP A 41 15.58 -1.99 21.88
CA ASP A 41 16.38 -1.95 20.67
C ASP A 41 17.17 -0.63 20.64
N ASP A 42 18.46 -0.74 20.89
CA ASP A 42 19.44 0.29 20.57
C ASP A 42 19.75 0.17 19.08
N LYS A 43 19.68 1.32 18.37
CA LYS A 43 20.36 1.64 17.09
C LYS A 43 19.54 1.62 15.78
N LYS A 44 19.14 2.85 15.42
CA LYS A 44 19.37 3.53 14.12
C LYS A 44 20.02 2.67 13.02
N ASP A 45 19.23 2.24 12.04
CA ASP A 45 19.75 1.81 10.74
C ASP A 45 18.93 2.45 9.61
N GLU A 46 19.50 3.51 9.01
CA GLU A 46 19.05 4.08 7.74
C GLU A 46 19.49 3.14 6.61
N THR A 47 18.80 2.01 6.43
CA THR A 47 18.96 1.21 5.22
C THR A 47 18.23 1.93 4.08
N LYS A 48 18.98 2.62 3.23
CA LYS A 48 18.50 3.15 1.94
C LYS A 48 18.15 1.97 1.01
N VAL A 49 16.89 1.53 1.04
CA VAL A 49 16.36 0.59 0.07
C VAL A 49 16.17 1.31 -1.27
N LEU A 50 17.11 1.12 -2.20
CA LEU A 50 16.90 1.47 -3.61
C LEU A 50 15.80 0.56 -4.17
N PRO A 51 14.73 1.10 -4.77
CA PRO A 51 13.67 0.26 -5.32
C PRO A 51 14.21 -0.56 -6.51
N PRO A 52 13.81 -1.83 -6.65
CA PRO A 52 14.13 -2.61 -7.84
C PRO A 52 13.50 -1.94 -9.07
N PHE A 53 14.33 -1.67 -10.07
CA PHE A 53 13.92 -1.07 -11.33
C PHE A 53 13.09 -2.10 -12.12
N TYR A 54 11.77 -2.07 -11.95
CA TYR A 54 10.87 -2.90 -12.74
C TYR A 54 10.81 -2.35 -14.17
N TYR A 55 11.54 -2.98 -15.08
CA TYR A 55 11.26 -2.85 -16.51
C TYR A 55 9.87 -3.43 -16.78
N TYR A 56 8.87 -2.57 -16.94
CA TYR A 56 7.60 -2.96 -17.55
C TYR A 56 7.89 -3.34 -19.00
N GLN A 57 8.06 -4.64 -19.26
CA GLN A 57 7.95 -5.19 -20.61
C GLN A 57 6.51 -4.93 -21.07
N CYS A 58 6.33 -3.89 -21.89
CA CYS A 58 5.06 -3.60 -22.53
C CYS A 58 4.76 -4.74 -23.51
N GLN A 59 3.97 -5.72 -23.07
CA GLN A 59 3.51 -6.77 -23.95
C GLN A 59 2.57 -6.14 -24.98
N PRO A 60 2.67 -6.48 -26.28
CA PRO A 60 1.77 -5.94 -27.29
C PRO A 60 0.33 -6.33 -26.93
N VAL A 61 -0.44 -5.30 -26.53
CA VAL A 61 -1.89 -5.44 -26.37
C VAL A 61 -2.46 -5.82 -27.73
N PRO A 62 -3.28 -6.88 -27.82
CA PRO A 62 -4.00 -7.18 -29.05
C PRO A 62 -4.82 -5.93 -29.42
N PRO A 63 -4.93 -5.59 -30.71
CA PRO A 63 -5.72 -4.44 -31.14
C PRO A 63 -7.10 -4.56 -30.51
N CYS A 64 -7.50 -3.54 -29.77
CA CYS A 64 -8.84 -3.42 -29.25
C CYS A 64 -9.80 -3.54 -30.44
N GLY A 65 -10.43 -4.71 -30.58
CA GLY A 65 -11.59 -4.86 -31.44
C GLY A 65 -12.62 -3.87 -30.91
N TYR A 66 -12.96 -2.88 -31.74
CA TYR A 66 -14.12 -2.04 -31.48
C TYR A 66 -15.32 -2.98 -31.30
N VAL A 67 -15.77 -3.16 -30.06
CA VAL A 67 -17.12 -3.62 -29.84
C VAL A 67 -17.99 -2.42 -30.17
N GLU A 68 -18.56 -2.41 -31.37
CA GLU A 68 -19.73 -1.59 -31.72
C GLU A 68 -20.87 -1.99 -30.78
N ASN A 69 -20.83 -1.49 -29.54
CA ASN A 69 -21.95 -1.56 -28.64
C ASN A 69 -22.93 -0.46 -29.07
N TYR A 70 -23.70 -0.72 -30.13
CA TYR A 70 -24.97 -0.04 -30.33
C TYR A 70 -25.92 -0.50 -29.21
N GLY A 71 -25.71 0.03 -27.99
CA GLY A 71 -26.72 -0.01 -26.95
C GLY A 71 -27.93 0.81 -27.40
N PRO A 72 -29.16 0.39 -27.09
CA PRO A 72 -30.35 1.10 -27.51
C PRO A 72 -30.33 2.52 -26.92
N SER A 73 -30.52 3.49 -27.82
CA SER A 73 -30.71 4.93 -27.62
C SER A 73 -31.02 5.35 -26.18
N CYS A 74 -30.15 6.20 -25.62
CA CYS A 74 -30.48 7.05 -24.47
C CYS A 74 -31.73 7.89 -24.79
N SER A 75 -32.88 7.54 -24.22
CA SER A 75 -33.97 8.47 -24.00
C SER A 75 -34.17 8.62 -22.49
N ILE A 76 -33.66 9.71 -21.93
CA ILE A 76 -34.15 10.21 -20.63
C ILE A 76 -35.57 10.75 -20.91
N LEU A 77 -36.56 10.14 -20.26
CA LEU A 77 -37.89 10.71 -20.07
C LEU A 77 -37.92 11.42 -18.72
#